data_AF-A0AAE3IZ38-F1
#
_entry.id   AF-A0AAE3IZ38-F1
#
_cell.length_a   1.000
_cell.length_b   1.000
_cell.length_c   1.000
_cell.angle_alpha   90.00
_cell.angle_beta   90.00
_cell.angle_gamma   90.00
#
_symmetry.space_group_name_H-M   'P 1'
#
loop_
_entity.id
_entity.type
_entity.pdbx_description
1 polymer ?
#
loop_
_entity_poly.entity_id
_entity_poly.type
_entity_poly.pdbx_seq_one_letter_code
_entity_poly.pdbx_strand_id
1 'polypeptide(L)'
;MLVIFLKFLHFLALFFGGVSIASSIVQSAHAKAKTPPAPPVQSAMRTLGFISLGAILVLWITGIALVQALEGALVLNWAFYGKLVGAAIVLGCSAALNFLSLNAARKKTAPDAALMKKFVSGARGGLLIALIGVAIAFTPF
;
A
#
# COMPACT_ATOMS: atom_id res chain seq x y z
N MET A 1 18.74 6.27 19.66
CA MET A 1 17.92 7.30 18.97
C MET A 1 17.49 6.88 17.57
N LEU A 2 18.39 6.35 16.72
CA LEU A 2 18.05 5.90 15.37
C LEU A 2 16.85 4.92 15.30
N VAL A 3 16.87 3.85 16.11
CA VAL A 3 15.78 2.85 16.13
C VAL A 3 14.42 3.46 16.49
N ILE A 4 14.39 4.38 17.46
CA ILE A 4 13.15 5.07 17.87
C ILE A 4 12.62 5.92 16.72
N PHE A 5 13.49 6.67 16.05
CA PHE A 5 13.14 7.48 14.89
C PHE A 5 12.60 6.62 13.73
N LEU A 6 13.26 5.50 13.42
CA LEU A 6 12.81 4.57 12.39
C LEU A 6 11.44 3.97 12.72
N LYS A 7 11.21 3.56 13.98
CA LYS A 7 9.90 3.06 14.44
C LYS A 7 8.81 4.14 14.27
N PHE A 8 9.10 5.37 14.66
CA PHE A 8 8.17 6.49 14.49
C PHE A 8 7.78 6.68 13.02
N LEU A 9 8.77 6.77 12.12
CA LEU A 9 8.51 6.91 10.68
C LEU A 9 7.77 5.69 10.11
N HIS A 10 8.10 4.49 10.56
CA HIS A 10 7.44 3.26 10.09
C HIS A 10 5.96 3.25 10.46
N PHE A 11 5.61 3.58 11.69
CA PHE A 11 4.21 3.65 12.13
C PHE A 11 3.45 4.81 11.49
N LEU A 12 4.11 5.96 11.30
CA LEU A 12 3.53 7.09 10.58
C LEU A 12 3.21 6.71 9.12
N ALA A 13 4.14 6.01 8.46
CA ALA A 13 3.96 5.50 7.11
C ALA A 13 2.85 4.44 7.04
N LEU A 14 2.71 3.60 8.07
CA LEU A 14 1.61 2.64 8.16
C LEU A 14 0.25 3.35 8.21
N PHE A 15 0.13 4.40 9.03
CA PHE A 15 -1.08 5.22 9.10
C PHE A 15 -1.40 5.86 7.74
N PHE A 16 -0.43 6.53 7.11
CA PHE A 16 -0.64 7.17 5.81
C PHE A 16 -0.86 6.18 4.66
N GLY A 17 -0.35 4.95 4.75
CA GLY A 17 -0.65 3.91 3.75
C GLY A 17 -2.14 3.59 3.66
N GLY A 18 -2.89 3.77 4.77
CA GLY A 18 -4.32 3.51 4.85
C GLY A 18 -5.22 4.59 4.23
N VAL A 19 -4.72 5.79 3.90
CA VAL A 19 -5.59 6.89 3.43
C VAL A 19 -6.26 6.60 2.08
N SER A 20 -5.67 5.73 1.26
CA SER A 20 -6.26 5.24 0.01
C SER A 20 -7.57 4.46 0.21
N ILE A 21 -7.80 3.90 1.41
CA ILE A 21 -9.05 3.25 1.76
C ILE A 21 -10.20 4.26 1.69
N ALA A 22 -10.00 5.50 2.17
CA ALA A 22 -11.00 6.55 2.09
C ALA A 22 -11.38 6.86 0.64
N SER A 23 -10.40 6.99 -0.26
CA SER A 23 -10.65 7.16 -1.70
C SER A 23 -11.49 6.01 -2.28
N SER A 24 -11.20 4.77 -1.87
CA SER A 24 -11.95 3.60 -2.36
C SER A 24 -13.41 3.57 -1.86
N ILE A 25 -13.66 4.04 -0.63
CA ILE A 25 -15.00 4.17 -0.07
C ILE A 25 -15.78 5.24 -0.84
N VAL A 26 -15.18 6.41 -1.06
CA VAL A 26 -15.77 7.51 -1.85
C VAL A 26 -16.08 7.05 -3.28
N GLN A 27 -15.13 6.38 -3.94
CA GLN A 27 -15.34 5.81 -5.28
C GLN A 27 -16.52 4.83 -5.30
N SER A 28 -16.62 3.97 -4.28
CA SER A 28 -17.67 2.95 -4.19
C SER A 28 -19.05 3.57 -3.97
N ALA A 29 -19.15 4.63 -3.17
CA ALA A 29 -20.40 5.36 -2.97
C ALA A 29 -20.90 5.99 -4.27
N HIS A 30 -20.03 6.66 -5.01
CA HIS A 30 -20.32 7.23 -6.33
C HIS A 30 -20.72 6.16 -7.36
N ALA A 31 -20.01 5.03 -7.39
CA ALA A 31 -20.34 3.92 -8.26
C ALA A 31 -21.74 3.34 -7.97
N LYS A 32 -22.11 3.17 -6.70
CA LYS A 32 -23.46 2.74 -6.28
C LYS A 32 -24.53 3.76 -6.67
N ALA A 33 -24.23 5.04 -6.55
CA ALA A 33 -25.11 6.13 -6.93
C ALA A 33 -25.18 6.35 -8.46
N LYS A 34 -24.41 5.61 -9.27
CA LYS A 34 -24.28 5.78 -10.72
C LYS A 34 -23.92 7.23 -11.13
N THR A 35 -23.26 7.96 -10.25
CA THR A 35 -22.85 9.34 -10.47
C THR A 35 -21.33 9.45 -10.34
N PRO A 36 -20.62 9.96 -11.35
CA PRO A 36 -19.18 10.11 -11.25
C PRO A 36 -18.83 11.14 -10.16
N PRO A 37 -17.71 10.97 -9.43
CA PRO A 37 -17.24 12.01 -8.52
C PRO A 37 -16.97 13.31 -9.29
N ALA A 38 -17.24 14.46 -8.68
CA ALA A 38 -16.90 15.75 -9.30
C ALA A 38 -15.38 15.86 -9.54
N PRO A 39 -14.92 16.63 -10.55
CA PRO A 39 -13.48 16.73 -10.85
C PRO A 39 -12.57 17.07 -9.65
N PRO A 40 -12.95 17.98 -8.72
CA PRO A 40 -12.16 18.23 -7.51
C PRO A 40 -12.03 17.00 -6.61
N VAL A 41 -13.09 16.20 -6.49
CA VAL A 41 -13.11 14.95 -5.70
C VAL A 41 -12.21 13.91 -6.35
N GLN A 42 -12.27 13.76 -7.68
CA GLN A 42 -11.37 12.87 -8.40
C GLN A 42 -9.90 13.26 -8.22
N SER A 43 -9.59 14.56 -8.21
CA SER A 43 -8.24 15.06 -7.95
C SER A 43 -7.78 14.73 -6.54
N ALA A 44 -8.62 14.97 -5.53
CA ALA A 44 -8.31 14.64 -4.14
C ALA A 44 -8.07 13.13 -3.96
N MET A 45 -8.92 12.30 -4.54
CA MET A 45 -8.77 10.83 -4.51
C MET A 45 -7.46 10.36 -5.12
N ARG A 46 -7.03 10.99 -6.22
CA ARG A 46 -5.72 10.71 -6.85
C ARG A 46 -4.57 11.11 -5.93
N THR A 47 -4.64 12.29 -5.32
CA THR A 47 -3.63 12.75 -4.35
C THR A 47 -3.51 11.77 -3.19
N LEU A 48 -4.63 11.32 -2.61
CA LEU A 48 -4.64 10.31 -1.56
C LEU A 48 -4.02 8.97 -2.01
N GLY A 49 -4.25 8.57 -3.27
CA GLY A 49 -3.62 7.39 -3.86
C GLY A 49 -2.09 7.49 -3.89
N PHE A 50 -1.55 8.63 -4.33
CA PHE A 50 -0.11 8.86 -4.37
C PHE A 50 0.52 9.08 -2.99
N ILE A 51 -0.19 9.73 -2.05
CA ILE A 51 0.24 9.80 -0.64
C ILE A 51 0.38 8.39 -0.07
N SER A 52 -0.60 7.53 -0.31
CA SER A 52 -0.56 6.13 0.17
C SER A 52 0.59 5.36 -0.46
N LEU A 53 0.85 5.54 -1.75
CA LEU A 53 1.99 4.91 -2.43
C LEU A 53 3.33 5.36 -1.86
N GLY A 54 3.50 6.67 -1.63
CA GLY A 54 4.68 7.22 -0.98
C GLY A 54 4.86 6.67 0.43
N ALA A 55 3.77 6.56 1.19
CA ALA A 55 3.78 5.97 2.52
C ALA A 55 4.19 4.49 2.51
N ILE A 56 3.71 3.68 1.54
CA ILE A 56 4.13 2.28 1.39
C ILE A 56 5.64 2.19 1.09
N LEU A 57 6.20 3.10 0.29
CA LEU A 57 7.65 3.16 0.03
C LEU A 57 8.44 3.48 1.31
N VAL A 58 8.00 4.47 2.09
CA VAL A 58 8.62 4.81 3.38
C VAL A 58 8.53 3.63 4.35
N LEU A 59 7.38 2.95 4.39
CA LEU A 59 7.16 1.76 5.21
C LEU A 59 8.14 0.64 4.84
N TRP A 60 8.40 0.44 3.55
CA TRP A 60 9.39 -0.50 3.04
C TRP A 60 10.82 -0.18 3.50
N ILE A 61 11.26 1.05 3.22
CA ILE A 61 12.62 1.51 3.53
C ILE A 61 12.89 1.43 5.03
N THR A 62 11.96 1.94 5.84
CA THR A 62 12.07 1.92 7.29
C THR A 62 12.00 0.50 7.86
N GLY A 63 11.21 -0.40 7.25
CA GLY A 63 11.11 -1.79 7.69
C GLY A 63 12.42 -2.58 7.49
N ILE A 64 13.06 -2.43 6.33
CA ILE A 64 14.38 -3.03 6.07
C ILE A 64 15.43 -2.45 7.03
N ALA A 65 15.45 -1.11 7.17
CA ALA A 65 16.39 -0.44 8.06
C ALA A 65 16.23 -0.87 9.53
N LEU A 66 14.98 -1.12 9.98
CA LEU A 66 14.70 -1.60 11.32
C LEU A 66 15.26 -3.00 11.57
N VAL A 67 15.07 -3.94 10.64
CA VAL A 67 15.62 -5.29 10.79
C VAL A 67 17.14 -5.25 10.82
N GLN A 68 17.76 -4.49 9.91
CA GLN A 68 19.21 -4.34 9.90
C GLN A 68 19.74 -3.72 11.20
N ALA A 69 19.03 -2.74 11.79
CA ALA A 69 19.44 -2.06 13.02
C ALA A 69 19.19 -2.87 14.30
N LEU A 70 18.22 -3.78 14.30
CA LEU A 70 17.86 -4.59 15.46
C LEU A 70 18.56 -5.96 15.46
N GLU A 71 18.62 -6.60 14.30
CA GLU A 71 19.04 -8.00 14.15
C GLU A 71 20.44 -8.13 13.51
N GLY A 72 20.99 -7.03 12.97
CA GLY A 72 22.32 -7.01 12.33
C GLY A 72 22.37 -7.70 10.96
N ALA A 73 21.33 -8.41 10.54
CA ALA A 73 21.21 -9.05 9.24
C ALA A 73 19.74 -9.16 8.80
N LEU A 74 19.52 -9.28 7.48
CA LEU A 74 18.19 -9.55 6.90
C LEU A 74 17.82 -11.05 6.93
N VAL A 75 18.43 -11.82 7.81
CA VAL A 75 18.26 -13.28 7.90
C VAL A 75 17.53 -13.59 9.20
N LEU A 76 16.21 -13.60 9.15
CA LEU A 76 15.38 -13.87 10.33
C LEU A 76 14.79 -15.29 10.28
N ASN A 77 13.85 -15.53 9.36
CA ASN A 77 13.22 -16.83 9.12
C ASN A 77 12.49 -16.79 7.77
N TRP A 78 11.98 -17.95 7.31
CA TRP A 78 11.23 -18.03 6.05
C TRP A 78 9.99 -17.12 6.02
N ALA A 79 9.32 -16.92 7.17
CA ALA A 79 8.12 -16.10 7.27
C ALA A 79 8.42 -14.60 7.08
N PHE A 80 9.63 -14.15 7.47
CA PHE A 80 10.11 -12.80 7.17
C PHE A 80 10.23 -12.56 5.67
N TYR A 81 10.78 -13.51 4.91
CA TYR A 81 10.82 -13.40 3.45
C TYR A 81 9.42 -13.45 2.83
N GLY A 82 8.52 -14.28 3.38
CA GLY A 82 7.09 -14.26 3.02
C GLY A 82 6.47 -12.87 3.21
N LYS A 83 6.76 -12.22 4.35
CA LYS A 83 6.33 -10.83 4.60
C LYS A 83 6.83 -9.87 3.54
N LEU A 84 8.11 -9.96 3.16
CA LEU A 84 8.70 -9.10 2.12
C LEU A 84 8.03 -9.32 0.76
N VAL A 85 7.75 -10.57 0.38
CA VAL A 85 7.01 -10.88 -0.86
C VAL A 85 5.62 -10.26 -0.82
N GLY A 86 4.88 -10.44 0.27
CA GLY A 86 3.55 -9.84 0.43
C GLY A 86 3.58 -8.31 0.32
N ALA A 87 4.54 -7.67 0.99
CA ALA A 87 4.73 -6.22 0.93
C ALA A 87 5.12 -5.73 -0.47
N ALA A 88 5.85 -6.54 -1.25
CA ALA A 88 6.26 -6.19 -2.61
C ALA A 88 5.07 -6.24 -3.57
N ILE A 89 4.20 -7.24 -3.41
CA ILE A 89 2.93 -7.35 -4.14
C ILE A 89 2.05 -6.12 -3.86
N VAL A 90 1.94 -5.70 -2.59
CA VAL A 90 1.17 -4.49 -2.22
C VAL A 90 1.73 -3.26 -2.91
N LEU A 91 3.05 -3.05 -2.84
CA LEU A 91 3.71 -1.90 -3.47
C LEU A 91 3.49 -1.89 -4.98
N GLY A 92 3.74 -3.02 -5.65
CA GLY A 92 3.59 -3.15 -7.10
C GLY A 92 2.14 -2.93 -7.56
N CYS A 93 1.17 -3.53 -6.86
CA CYS A 93 -0.25 -3.34 -7.17
C CYS A 93 -0.69 -1.89 -6.91
N SER A 94 -0.24 -1.27 -5.82
CA SER A 94 -0.55 0.14 -5.51
C SER A 94 0.02 1.09 -6.57
N ALA A 95 1.26 0.85 -7.01
CA ALA A 95 1.86 1.60 -8.10
C ALA A 95 1.04 1.43 -9.40
N ALA A 96 0.73 0.18 -9.78
CA ALA A 96 -0.06 -0.10 -10.98
C ALA A 96 -1.43 0.59 -10.96
N LEU A 97 -2.15 0.54 -9.85
CA LEU A 97 -3.46 1.21 -9.68
C LEU A 97 -3.35 2.73 -9.86
N ASN A 98 -2.34 3.35 -9.24
CA ASN A 98 -2.12 4.80 -9.35
C ASN A 98 -1.74 5.21 -10.78
N PHE A 99 -0.86 4.47 -11.44
CA PHE A 99 -0.44 4.76 -12.82
C PHE A 99 -1.55 4.50 -13.84
N LEU A 100 -2.32 3.43 -13.71
CA LEU A 100 -3.50 3.17 -14.54
C LEU A 100 -4.52 4.30 -14.43
N SER A 101 -4.80 4.73 -13.20
CA SER A 101 -5.74 5.82 -12.92
C SER A 101 -5.24 7.16 -13.47
N LEU A 102 -3.94 7.44 -13.35
CA LEU A 102 -3.31 8.64 -13.91
C LEU A 102 -3.38 8.64 -15.44
N ASN A 103 -3.07 7.50 -16.07
CA ASN A 103 -3.09 7.37 -17.52
C ASN A 103 -4.51 7.52 -18.09
N ALA A 104 -5.50 6.88 -17.47
CA ALA A 104 -6.90 7.01 -17.84
C ALA A 104 -7.37 8.47 -17.75
N ALA A 105 -7.00 9.18 -16.68
CA ALA A 105 -7.32 10.58 -16.52
C ALA A 105 -6.69 11.48 -17.60
N ARG A 106 -5.42 11.24 -17.96
CA ARG A 106 -4.76 11.97 -19.06
C ARG A 106 -5.47 11.74 -20.40
N LYS A 107 -5.98 10.54 -20.62
CA LYS A 107 -6.73 10.16 -21.83
C LYS A 107 -8.22 10.55 -21.78
N LYS A 108 -8.70 11.12 -20.68
CA LYS A 108 -10.14 11.39 -20.43
C LYS A 108 -11.03 10.15 -20.59
N THR A 109 -10.49 8.97 -20.29
CA THR A 109 -11.22 7.69 -20.32
C THR A 109 -11.40 7.13 -18.92
N ALA A 110 -12.31 6.18 -18.76
CA ALA A 110 -12.41 5.40 -17.53
C ALA A 110 -11.22 4.43 -17.41
N PRO A 111 -10.68 4.17 -16.20
CA PRO A 111 -9.73 3.10 -15.96
C PRO A 111 -10.36 1.73 -16.29
N ASP A 112 -9.55 0.81 -16.83
CA ASP A 112 -9.99 -0.56 -17.10
C ASP A 112 -10.42 -1.26 -15.80
N ALA A 113 -11.73 -1.51 -15.67
CA ALA A 113 -12.32 -2.09 -14.47
C ALA A 113 -11.81 -3.50 -14.16
N ALA A 114 -11.49 -4.31 -15.18
CA ALA A 114 -10.99 -5.66 -15.00
C ALA A 114 -9.56 -5.63 -14.44
N LEU A 115 -8.69 -4.77 -15.00
CA LEU A 115 -7.34 -4.57 -14.49
C LEU A 115 -7.34 -3.97 -13.09
N MET A 116 -8.17 -2.95 -12.84
CA MET A 116 -8.32 -2.35 -11.51
C MET A 116 -8.71 -3.40 -10.47
N LYS A 117 -9.70 -4.26 -10.79
CA LYS A 117 -10.12 -5.35 -9.88
C LYS A 117 -8.99 -6.34 -9.61
N LYS A 118 -8.22 -6.73 -10.63
CA LYS A 118 -7.07 -7.64 -10.48
C LYS A 118 -6.03 -7.06 -9.52
N PHE A 119 -5.60 -5.81 -9.73
CA PHE A 119 -4.59 -5.19 -8.87
C PHE A 119 -5.09 -4.91 -7.45
N VAL A 120 -6.37 -4.53 -7.28
CA VAL A 120 -6.96 -4.42 -5.93
C VAL A 120 -6.97 -5.77 -5.22
N SER A 121 -7.35 -6.85 -5.91
CA SER A 121 -7.32 -8.20 -5.33
C SER A 121 -5.90 -8.65 -5.00
N GLY A 122 -4.95 -8.37 -5.89
CA GLY A 122 -3.53 -8.65 -5.69
C GLY A 122 -2.98 -7.92 -4.46
N ALA A 123 -3.27 -6.62 -4.31
CA ALA A 123 -2.88 -5.85 -3.13
C ALA A 123 -3.45 -6.43 -1.83
N ARG A 124 -4.71 -6.87 -1.83
CA ARG A 124 -5.33 -7.52 -0.66
C ARG A 124 -4.67 -8.86 -0.33
N GLY A 125 -4.40 -9.68 -1.33
CA GLY A 125 -3.68 -10.95 -1.16
C GLY A 125 -2.27 -10.73 -0.62
N GLY A 126 -1.53 -9.77 -1.19
CA GLY A 126 -0.21 -9.37 -0.71
C GLY A 126 -0.22 -8.88 0.73
N LEU A 127 -1.24 -8.11 1.12
CA LEU A 127 -1.43 -7.66 2.49
C LEU A 127 -1.63 -8.83 3.46
N LEU A 128 -2.48 -9.80 3.11
CA LEU A 128 -2.68 -10.99 3.93
C LEU A 128 -1.39 -11.78 4.12
N ILE A 129 -0.63 -11.99 3.04
CA ILE A 129 0.68 -12.64 3.08
C ILE A 129 1.63 -11.86 4.01
N ALA A 130 1.65 -10.53 3.90
CA ALA A 130 2.50 -9.67 4.74
C ALA A 130 2.14 -9.76 6.23
N LEU A 131 0.85 -9.76 6.55
CA LEU A 131 0.35 -9.83 7.92
C LEU A 131 0.57 -11.20 8.56
N ILE A 132 0.34 -12.29 7.81
CA ILE A 132 0.65 -13.65 8.30
C ILE A 132 2.15 -13.80 8.50
N GLY A 133 2.94 -13.33 7.52
CA GLY A 133 4.40 -13.36 7.59
C GLY A 133 4.94 -12.60 8.80
N VAL A 134 4.41 -11.40 9.11
CA VAL A 134 4.85 -10.65 10.30
C VAL A 134 4.43 -11.32 11.59
N ALA A 135 3.22 -11.89 11.66
CA ALA A 135 2.73 -12.57 12.86
C ALA A 135 3.62 -13.78 13.21
N ILE A 136 3.97 -14.60 12.22
CA ILE A 136 4.84 -15.77 12.43
C ILE A 136 6.27 -15.34 12.70
N ALA A 137 6.80 -14.39 11.91
CA ALA A 137 8.22 -14.05 11.95
C ALA A 137 8.70 -13.44 13.27
N PHE A 138 7.81 -12.81 14.04
CA PHE A 138 8.12 -12.08 15.27
C PHE A 138 7.40 -12.63 16.51
N THR A 139 6.86 -13.85 16.45
CA THR A 139 6.35 -14.54 17.63
C THR A 139 7.50 -15.30 18.31
N PRO A 140 7.77 -15.09 19.62
CA PRO A 140 8.73 -15.90 20.36
C PRO A 140 8.20 -17.33 20.50
N PHE A 141 9.05 -18.32 20.23
CA PHE A 141 8.79 -19.74 20.49
C PHE A 141 9.34 -20.14 21.86
#